data_AF-A0A9E0W383-F1
#
_entry.id   AF-A0A9E0W383-F1
#
_cell.length_a   1.000
_cell.length_b   1.000
_cell.length_c   1.000
_cell.angle_alpha   90.00
_cell.angle_beta   90.00
_cell.angle_gamma   90.00
#
_symmetry.space_group_name_H-M   'P 1'
#
loop_
_entity.id
_entity.type
_entity.pdbx_description
1 polymer ?
#
loop_
_entity_poly.entity_id
_entity_poly.type
_entity_poly.pdbx_seq_one_letter_code
_entity_poly.pdbx_strand_id
1 'polypeptide(L)'
;MADFQRSMPDAQPHLARRRGLWSHTRLDAWLLLFILILCGYGLLVLYSASGGDMDYVIRQAIRMAAGFFIMIVLAQMRPRLFARWAPALYVISLGLLVAVLLFG
;
A
#
# COMPACT_ATOMS: atom_id res chain seq x y z
N MET A 1 -14.65 5.43 -53.84
CA MET A 1 -14.15 4.11 -53.44
C MET A 1 -12.64 4.13 -53.60
N ALA A 2 -11.92 3.61 -52.59
CA ALA A 2 -10.47 3.40 -52.53
C ALA A 2 -9.56 4.64 -52.56
N ASP A 3 -9.37 5.30 -51.41
CA ASP A 3 -8.03 5.83 -51.03
C ASP A 3 -7.99 6.31 -49.58
N PHE A 4 -7.98 5.36 -48.65
CA PHE A 4 -7.55 5.56 -47.26
C PHE A 4 -6.59 4.44 -46.87
N GLN A 5 -5.60 4.20 -47.73
CA GLN A 5 -4.57 3.20 -47.55
C GLN A 5 -3.18 3.87 -47.58
N ARG A 6 -2.97 4.82 -46.67
CA ARG A 6 -1.64 5.32 -46.30
C ARG A 6 -1.30 4.85 -44.90
N SER A 7 -1.28 3.53 -44.73
CA SER A 7 -0.55 2.87 -43.67
C SER A 7 0.93 3.16 -43.91
N MET A 8 1.62 3.83 -42.99
CA MET A 8 3.09 3.87 -43.00
C MET A 8 3.58 2.48 -42.57
N PRO A 9 4.13 1.65 -43.47
CA PRO A 9 4.70 0.37 -43.11
C PRO A 9 6.14 0.63 -42.69
N ASP A 10 6.34 1.25 -41.52
CA ASP A 10 7.62 1.31 -40.78
C ASP A 10 7.45 2.09 -39.46
N ALA A 11 6.40 1.78 -38.69
CA ALA A 11 6.35 2.16 -37.28
C ALA A 11 7.33 1.25 -36.50
N GLN A 12 8.57 1.69 -36.46
CA GLN A 12 9.75 1.06 -35.88
C GLN A 12 9.47 0.28 -34.56
N PRO A 13 9.97 -0.96 -34.41
CA PRO A 13 9.89 -1.72 -33.15
C PRO A 13 10.72 -1.12 -31.99
N HIS A 14 11.43 -0.02 -32.21
CA HIS A 14 12.39 0.59 -31.27
C HIS A 14 11.74 1.32 -30.08
N LEU A 15 10.42 1.42 -30.03
CA LEU A 15 9.66 1.91 -28.87
C LEU A 15 9.35 0.81 -27.84
N ALA A 16 9.98 -0.37 -27.95
CA ALA A 16 10.00 -1.36 -26.89
C ALA A 16 10.84 -0.86 -25.70
N ARG A 17 10.38 0.21 -25.04
CA ARG A 17 10.79 0.57 -23.69
C ARG A 17 10.61 -0.70 -22.88
N ARG A 18 11.72 -1.32 -22.48
CA ARG A 18 11.74 -2.39 -21.47
C ARG A 18 10.98 -1.84 -20.28
N ARG A 19 9.68 -2.12 -20.23
CA ARG A 19 8.85 -1.89 -19.06
C ARG A 19 9.40 -2.85 -18.04
N GLY A 20 10.34 -2.34 -17.24
CA GLY A 20 10.95 -3.08 -16.16
C GLY A 20 9.85 -3.75 -15.35
N LEU A 21 10.16 -4.91 -14.79
CA LEU A 21 9.27 -5.72 -13.96
C LEU A 21 8.58 -4.90 -12.85
N TRP A 22 9.14 -3.73 -12.52
CA TRP A 22 8.65 -2.71 -11.59
C TRP A 22 7.48 -1.83 -12.10
N SER A 23 7.16 -1.80 -13.39
CA SER A 23 6.03 -0.98 -13.88
C SER A 23 4.67 -1.66 -13.75
N HIS A 24 4.63 -2.93 -13.29
CA HIS A 24 3.39 -3.71 -13.23
C HIS A 24 2.79 -3.80 -11.82
N THR A 25 3.58 -3.57 -10.78
CA THR A 25 3.11 -3.48 -9.40
C THR A 25 2.86 -2.03 -9.02
N ARG A 26 1.63 -1.69 -8.57
CA ARG A 26 1.27 -0.39 -7.97
C ARG A 26 2.00 -0.06 -6.66
N LEU A 27 2.96 -0.89 -6.27
CA LEU A 27 3.73 -0.74 -5.04
C LEU A 27 5.07 -0.07 -5.39
N ASP A 28 5.21 1.18 -4.98
CA ASP A 28 6.46 1.91 -5.09
C ASP A 28 7.49 1.29 -4.14
N ALA A 29 8.38 0.47 -4.68
CA ALA A 29 9.39 -0.23 -3.91
C ALA A 29 10.32 0.72 -3.12
N TRP A 30 10.47 1.97 -3.56
CA TRP A 30 11.19 3.00 -2.81
C TRP A 30 10.46 3.43 -1.53
N LEU A 31 9.14 3.62 -1.59
CA LEU A 31 8.33 3.92 -0.42
C LEU A 31 8.27 2.74 0.54
N LEU A 32 8.16 1.51 0.02
CA LEU A 32 8.22 0.30 0.83
C LEU A 32 9.54 0.18 1.58
N LEU A 33 10.67 0.49 0.92
CA LEU A 33 11.99 0.50 1.55
C LEU A 33 12.03 1.50 2.70
N PHE A 34 11.57 2.75 2.49
CA PHE A 34 11.54 3.75 3.56
C PHE A 34 10.66 3.33 4.74
N ILE A 35 9.48 2.74 4.46
CA ILE A 35 8.60 2.22 5.51
C ILE A 35 9.29 1.09 6.29
N LEU A 36 9.98 0.18 5.61
CA LEU A 36 10.70 -0.91 6.27
C LEU A 36 11.82 -0.40 7.18
N ILE A 37 12.60 0.58 6.71
CA ILE A 37 13.64 1.25 7.51
C ILE A 37 13.01 1.90 8.74
N LEU A 38 11.90 2.62 8.58
CA LEU A 38 11.19 3.27 9.68
C LEU A 38 10.65 2.26 10.70
N CYS A 39 10.08 1.14 10.24
CA CYS A 39 9.63 0.05 11.11
C CYS A 39 10.80 -0.57 11.89
N GLY A 40 11.93 -0.84 11.22
CA GLY A 40 13.14 -1.35 11.86
C GLY A 40 13.66 -0.39 12.93
N TYR A 41 13.73 0.90 12.60
CA TYR A 41 14.11 1.93 13.57
C TYR A 41 13.14 2.00 14.76
N GLY A 42 11.84 1.91 14.52
CA GLY A 42 10.82 1.88 15.58
C GLY A 42 10.96 0.67 16.51
N LEU A 43 11.34 -0.51 15.99
CA LEU A 43 11.63 -1.68 16.80
C LEU A 43 12.90 -1.50 17.64
N LEU A 44 13.94 -0.85 17.10
CA LEU A 44 15.15 -0.52 17.85
C LEU A 44 14.84 0.46 19.00
N VAL A 45 14.08 1.51 18.71
CA VAL A 45 13.65 2.49 19.73
C VAL A 45 12.79 1.80 20.80
N LEU A 46 11.87 0.93 20.41
CA LEU A 46 11.04 0.18 21.35
C LEU A 46 11.89 -0.74 22.23
N TYR A 47 12.84 -1.47 21.65
CA TYR A 47 13.77 -2.32 22.42
C TYR A 47 14.58 -1.51 23.43
N SER A 48 15.04 -0.31 23.06
CA SER A 48 15.73 0.60 23.98
C SER A 48 14.81 1.12 25.08
N ALA A 49 13.55 1.45 24.76
CA ALA A 49 12.59 1.95 25.74
C ALA A 49 12.03 0.86 26.66
N SER A 50 11.95 -0.38 26.18
CA SER A 50 11.44 -1.54 26.94
C SER A 50 12.49 -2.19 27.84
N GLY A 51 13.66 -1.58 28.01
CA GLY A 51 14.70 -2.11 28.90
C GLY A 51 15.31 -3.46 28.45
N GLY A 52 15.19 -3.80 27.16
CA GLY A 52 15.67 -5.08 26.62
C GLY A 52 14.63 -6.21 26.61
N ASP A 53 13.38 -5.94 26.99
CA ASP A 53 12.32 -6.95 26.96
C ASP A 53 11.93 -7.34 25.53
N MET A 54 12.38 -8.54 25.12
CA MET A 54 12.13 -9.08 23.78
C MET A 54 10.64 -9.36 23.50
N ASP A 55 9.83 -9.62 24.54
CA ASP A 55 8.40 -9.91 24.40
C ASP A 55 7.63 -8.72 23.81
N TYR A 56 7.94 -7.49 24.22
CA TYR A 56 7.34 -6.28 23.65
C TYR A 56 7.73 -6.09 22.18
N VAL A 57 8.99 -6.37 21.83
CA VAL A 57 9.49 -6.29 20.44
C VAL A 57 8.78 -7.30 19.55
N ILE A 58 8.61 -8.55 20.02
CA ILE A 58 7.92 -9.61 19.27
C ILE A 58 6.46 -9.23 19.03
N ARG A 59 5.75 -8.76 20.08
CA ARG A 59 4.36 -8.29 19.93
C ARG A 59 4.25 -7.15 18.93
N GLN A 60 5.17 -6.19 18.97
CA GLN A 60 5.20 -5.08 18.02
C GLN A 60 5.50 -5.55 16.59
N ALA A 61 6.42 -6.49 16.43
CA ALA A 61 6.75 -7.08 15.13
C ALA A 61 5.54 -7.82 14.53
N ILE A 62 4.77 -8.56 15.33
CA ILE A 62 3.53 -9.22 14.87
C ILE A 62 2.50 -8.18 14.42
N ARG A 63 2.30 -7.10 15.19
CA ARG A 63 1.38 -6.01 14.83
C ARG A 63 1.80 -5.33 13.52
N MET A 64 3.11 -5.09 13.35
CA MET A 64 3.66 -4.56 12.11
C MET A 64 3.44 -5.53 10.94
N ALA A 65 3.73 -6.82 11.10
CA ALA A 65 3.53 -7.84 10.07
C ALA A 65 2.05 -7.94 9.64
N ALA A 66 1.12 -7.90 10.59
CA ALA A 66 -0.31 -7.83 10.31
C ALA A 66 -0.68 -6.57 9.51
N GLY A 67 -0.12 -5.41 9.88
CA GLY A 67 -0.30 -4.16 9.14
C GLY A 67 0.23 -4.24 7.70
N PHE A 68 1.43 -4.79 7.51
CA PHE A 68 1.99 -5.03 6.17
C PHE A 68 1.13 -5.97 5.34
N PHE A 69 0.62 -7.06 5.93
CA PHE A 69 -0.27 -7.98 5.25
C PHE A 69 -1.55 -7.28 4.77
N ILE A 70 -2.20 -6.51 5.65
CA ILE A 70 -3.39 -5.73 5.31
C ILE A 70 -3.07 -4.73 4.19
N MET A 71 -1.96 -3.99 4.30
CA MET A 71 -1.54 -3.04 3.27
C MET A 71 -1.37 -3.71 1.91
N ILE A 72 -0.72 -4.89 1.85
CA ILE A 72 -0.52 -5.63 0.60
C ILE A 72 -1.87 -6.08 0.02
N VAL A 73 -2.77 -6.62 0.85
CA VAL A 73 -4.11 -7.04 0.42
C VAL A 73 -4.90 -5.84 -0.13
N LEU A 74 -4.90 -4.72 0.57
CA LEU A 74 -5.60 -3.50 0.15
C LEU A 74 -4.98 -2.89 -1.12
N ALA A 75 -3.65 -2.92 -1.26
CA ALA A 75 -2.95 -2.41 -2.45
C ALA A 75 -3.29 -3.21 -3.72
N GLN A 76 -3.61 -4.50 -3.57
CA GLN A 76 -4.07 -5.33 -4.68
C GLN A 76 -5.50 -4.98 -5.12
N MET A 77 -6.35 -4.49 -4.22
CA MET A 77 -7.73 -4.11 -4.53
C MET A 77 -7.81 -2.91 -5.49
N ARG A 78 -8.80 -2.93 -6.38
CA ARG A 78 -9.00 -1.85 -7.36
C ARG A 78 -9.44 -0.56 -6.64
N PRO A 79 -8.85 0.62 -6.96
CA PRO A 79 -9.22 1.91 -6.36
C PRO A 79 -10.72 2.23 -6.40
N ARG A 80 -11.43 1.71 -7.41
CA ARG A 80 -12.89 1.89 -7.57
C ARG A 80 -13.72 1.26 -6.44
N LEU A 81 -13.23 0.18 -5.82
CA LEU A 81 -13.91 -0.43 -4.68
C LEU A 81 -13.86 0.50 -3.47
N PHE A 82 -12.68 1.05 -3.16
CA PHE A 82 -12.51 2.01 -2.07
C PHE A 82 -13.42 3.23 -2.24
N ALA A 83 -13.53 3.77 -3.46
CA ALA A 83 -14.41 4.92 -3.72
C ALA A 83 -15.89 4.62 -3.44
N ARG A 84 -16.36 3.40 -3.73
CA ARG A 84 -17.76 3.01 -3.45
C ARG A 84 -18.02 2.77 -1.96
N TRP A 85 -17.03 2.26 -1.23
CA TRP A 85 -17.13 1.98 0.21
C TRP A 85 -16.82 3.21 1.07
N ALA A 86 -16.20 4.25 0.52
CA ALA A 86 -15.87 5.50 1.21
C ALA A 86 -17.04 6.09 2.03
N PRO A 87 -18.25 6.30 1.49
CA PRO A 87 -19.35 6.84 2.28
C PRO A 87 -19.79 5.91 3.42
N ALA A 88 -19.81 4.59 3.20
CA ALA A 88 -20.17 3.63 4.23
C ALA A 88 -19.15 3.59 5.37
N LEU A 89 -17.85 3.53 5.05
CA LEU A 89 -16.77 3.56 6.04
C LEU A 89 -16.76 4.87 6.83
N TYR A 90 -17.08 6.00 6.19
CA TYR A 90 -17.20 7.29 6.86
C TYR A 90 -18.31 7.27 7.92
N VAL A 91 -19.51 6.81 7.57
CA VAL A 91 -20.64 6.71 8.51
C VAL A 91 -20.30 5.77 9.68
N ILE A 92 -19.66 4.62 9.39
CA ILE A 92 -19.19 3.69 10.44
C ILE A 92 -18.19 4.38 11.37
N SER A 93 -17.23 5.12 10.82
CA SER A 93 -16.19 5.81 11.60
C SER A 93 -16.80 6.92 12.47
N LEU A 94 -17.76 7.68 11.93
CA LEU A 94 -18.50 8.68 12.70
C LEU A 94 -19.33 8.02 13.81
N GLY A 95 -19.98 6.89 13.52
CA GLY A 95 -20.70 6.10 14.51
C GLY A 95 -19.79 5.61 15.64
N LEU A 96 -18.60 5.11 15.32
CA LEU A 96 -17.57 4.74 16.31
C LEU A 96 -17.14 5.94 17.16
N LEU A 97 -17.02 7.13 16.58
CA LEU A 97 -16.69 8.36 17.31
C LEU A 97 -17.79 8.73 18.32
N VAL A 98 -19.06 8.59 17.93
CA VAL A 98 -20.17 8.80 18.87
C VAL A 98 -20.18 7.70 19.94
N ALA A 99 -19.96 6.44 19.55
CA ALA A 99 -19.95 5.32 20.48
C ALA A 99 -18.87 5.46 21.56
N VAL A 100 -17.64 5.87 21.20
CA VAL A 100 -16.58 6.10 22.19
C VAL A 100 -16.88 7.28 23.11
N LEU A 101 -17.65 8.29 22.68
CA LEU A 101 -18.07 9.36 23.58
C LEU A 101 -19.07 8.88 24.65
N LEU A 102 -19.87 7.86 24.32
CA LEU A 102 -20.92 7.31 25.21
C LEU A 102 -20.40 6.18 26.11
N PHE A 103 -19.51 5.33 25.59
CA PHE A 103 -19.04 4.11 26.26
C PHE A 103 -17.54 4.12 26.58
N GLY A 104 -16.80 5.12 26.10
CA GLY A 104 -15.36 5.26 26.33
C GLY A 104 -15.02 5.85 27.68
#